data_AF-A0A2D9Y559-F1
#
_entry.id   AF-A0A2D9Y559-F1
#
_cell.length_a   1.000
_cell.length_b   1.000
_cell.length_c   1.000
_cell.angle_alpha   90.00
_cell.angle_beta   90.00
_cell.angle_gamma   90.00
#
_symmetry.space_group_name_H-M   'P 1'
#
loop_
_entity.id
_entity.type
_entity.pdbx_description
1 polymer ?
#
loop_
_entity_poly.entity_id
_entity_poly.type
_entity_poly.pdbx_seq_one_letter_code
_entity_poly.pdbx_strand_id
1 'polypeptide(L)' 'MNNHDFNIINQLVQEQKSLWRIENHYISEARNEDERTHWETIREHKKDTISKLSEMAKKCL' A
#
# COMPACT_ATOMS: atom_id res chain seq x y z
N MET A 1 -22.37 4.24 -7.52
CA MET A 1 -21.09 3.51 -7.52
C MET A 1 -21.40 2.03 -7.49
N ASN A 2 -20.88 1.24 -8.43
CA ASN A 2 -21.11 -0.21 -8.40
C ASN A 2 -20.15 -0.86 -7.38
N ASN A 3 -20.40 -2.12 -7.02
CA ASN A 3 -19.57 -2.84 -6.04
C ASN A 3 -18.10 -2.95 -6.50
N HIS A 4 -17.85 -3.03 -7.80
CA HIS A 4 -16.50 -3.14 -8.35
C HIS A 4 -15.69 -1.86 -8.13
N ASP A 5 -16.27 -0.70 -8.46
CA ASP A 5 -15.66 0.62 -8.28
C ASP A 5 -15.37 0.88 -6.80
N PHE A 6 -16.33 0.55 -5.93
CA PHE A 6 -16.14 0.65 -4.49
C PHE A 6 -14.98 -0.22 -4.00
N ASN A 7 -14.88 -1.46 -4.48
CA ASN A 7 -13.81 -2.36 -4.09
C ASN A 7 -12.42 -1.84 -4.49
N ILE A 8 -12.29 -1.25 -5.69
CA ILE A 8 -11.02 -0.66 -6.15
C ILE A 8 -10.61 0.52 -5.27
N ILE A 9 -11.53 1.45 -5.04
CA ILE A 9 -11.26 2.64 -4.22
C ILE A 9 -10.96 2.23 -2.77
N ASN A 10 -11.74 1.30 -2.21
CA ASN A 10 -11.49 0.79 -0.87
C ASN A 10 -10.13 0.12 -0.76
N GLN A 11 -9.75 -0.72 -1.73
CA GLN A 11 -8.44 -1.37 -1.74
C GLN A 11 -7.30 -0.34 -1.80
N LEU A 12 -7.41 0.69 -2.65
CA LEU A 12 -6.43 1.77 -2.73
C LEU A 12 -6.20 2.43 -1.36
N VAL A 13 -7.28 2.74 -0.64
CA VAL A 13 -7.20 3.34 0.70
C VAL A 13 -6.51 2.41 1.69
N GLN A 14 -6.79 1.10 1.64
CA GLN A 14 -6.13 0.14 2.54
C GLN A 14 -4.63 0.03 2.26
N GLU A 15 -4.23 0.03 0.99
CA GLU A 15 -2.81 0.00 0.61
C GLU A 15 -2.07 1.26 1.04
N GLN A 16 -2.66 2.44 0.85
CA GLN A 16 -2.10 3.71 1.32
C GLN A 16 -1.90 3.72 2.84
N LYS A 17 -2.91 3.27 3.61
CA LYS A 17 -2.81 3.13 5.07
C LYS A 17 -1.71 2.14 5.47
N SER A 18 -1.59 1.04 4.74
CA SER A 18 -0.56 0.04 5.03
C SER A 18 0.84 0.53 4.71
N LEU A 19 1.03 1.26 3.60
CA LEU A 19 2.29 1.89 3.26
C LEU A 19 2.70 2.88 4.33
N TRP A 20 1.78 3.74 4.78
CA TRP A 20 2.03 4.71 5.84
C TRP A 20 2.53 4.03 7.12
N ARG A 21 1.91 2.92 7.56
CA ARG A 21 2.39 2.18 8.75
C ARG A 21 3.80 1.63 8.57
N ILE A 22 4.13 1.12 7.39
CA ILE A 22 5.47 0.59 7.11
C ILE A 22 6.51 1.71 7.18
N GLU A 23 6.24 2.84 6.53
CA GLU A 23 7.18 3.97 6.44
C GLU A 23 7.40 4.67 7.78
N ASN A 24 6.37 4.73 8.64
CA ASN A 24 6.43 5.47 9.92
C ASN A 24 6.75 4.60 11.13
N HIS A 25 6.46 3.29 11.07
CA HIS A 25 6.59 2.40 12.23
C HIS A 25 7.43 1.16 11.92
N TYR A 26 7.05 0.33 10.95
CA TYR A 26 7.60 -1.03 10.88
C TYR A 26 9.10 -1.07 10.53
N ILE A 27 9.58 -0.16 9.68
CA ILE A 27 11.02 -0.08 9.32
C ILE A 27 11.87 0.37 10.52
N SER A 28 11.36 1.31 11.33
CA SER A 28 12.07 1.85 12.50
C SER A 28 12.00 0.92 13.71
N GLU A 29 10.92 0.14 13.82
CA GLU A 29 10.68 -0.84 14.89
C GLU A 29 11.24 -2.24 14.58
N ALA A 30 11.84 -2.44 13.40
CA ALA A 30 12.43 -3.72 13.00
C ALA A 30 13.53 -4.18 13.98
N ARG A 31 13.49 -5.46 14.37
CA ARG A 31 14.37 -6.02 15.41
C ARG A 31 15.75 -6.41 14.88
N ASN A 32 15.87 -6.63 13.58
CA ASN A 32 17.10 -6.99 12.90
C ASN A 32 17.08 -6.52 11.44
N GLU A 33 18.22 -6.65 10.77
CA GLU A 33 18.39 -6.15 9.41
C GLU A 33 17.56 -6.94 8.37
N ASP A 34 17.36 -8.25 8.59
CA ASP A 34 16.53 -9.07 7.72
C ASP A 34 15.06 -8.61 7.76
N GLU A 35 14.54 -8.32 8.95
CA GLU A 35 13.19 -7.78 9.14
C GLU A 35 13.06 -6.39 8.52
N ARG A 36 14.06 -5.51 8.70
CA ARG A 36 14.09 -4.19 8.05
C ARG A 36 14.03 -4.33 6.53
N THR A 37 14.91 -5.15 5.97
CA THR A 37 14.99 -5.40 4.52
C THR A 37 13.68 -5.95 3.97
N HIS A 38 13.01 -6.81 4.74
CA HIS A 38 11.69 -7.31 4.41
C HIS A 38 10.64 -6.19 4.36
N TRP A 39 10.60 -5.31 5.37
CA TRP A 39 9.67 -4.17 5.38
C TRP A 39 9.94 -3.17 4.25
N GLU A 40 11.20 -2.92 3.91
CA GLU A 40 11.58 -2.10 2.76
C GLU A 40 11.14 -2.73 1.44
N THR A 41 11.26 -4.06 1.31
CA THR A 41 10.76 -4.79 0.14
C THR A 41 9.24 -4.65 0.01
N ILE A 42 8.50 -4.81 1.12
CA ILE A 42 7.04 -4.61 1.13
C ILE A 42 6.68 -3.16 0.78
N ARG A 43 7.43 -2.18 1.27
CA ARG A 43 7.22 -0.75 0.96
C ARG A 43 7.23 -0.52 -0.55
N GLU A 44 8.23 -1.04 -1.26
CA GLU A 44 8.35 -0.85 -2.71
C GLU A 44 7.24 -1.58 -3.48
N HIS A 45 6.89 -2.81 -3.08
CA HIS A 45 5.73 -3.51 -3.67
C HIS A 45 4.41 -2.75 -3.47
N LYS A 46 4.22 -2.12 -2.32
CA LYS A 46 3.02 -1.31 -2.05
C LYS A 46 2.98 -0.05 -2.89
N LYS A 47 4.10 0.63 -3.11
CA LYS A 47 4.15 1.80 -4.01
C LYS A 47 3.72 1.43 -5.43
N ASP A 48 4.22 0.32 -5.98
CA ASP A 48 3.79 -0.19 -7.29
C ASP A 48 2.28 -0.54 -7.30
N THR A 49 1.81 -1.23 -6.27
CA THR A 49 0.39 -1.58 -6.12
C THR A 49 -0.52 -0.35 -6.05
N ILE A 50 -0.14 0.66 -5.25
CA ILE A 50 -0.86 1.93 -5.12
C ILE A 50 -0.90 2.67 -6.45
N SER A 51 0.22 2.69 -7.20
CA SER A 51 0.27 3.29 -8.53
C SER A 51 -0.77 2.67 -9.47
N LYS A 52 -0.80 1.33 -9.56
CA LYS A 52 -1.77 0.60 -10.38
C LYS A 52 -3.21 0.82 -9.92
N LEU A 53 -3.49 0.75 -8.62
CA LEU A 53 -4.81 1.00 -8.06
C LEU A 53 -5.27 2.44 -8.27
N SER A 54 -4.35 3.41 -8.25
CA SER A 54 -4.65 4.82 -8.54
C SER A 54 -5.08 5.01 -10.00
N GLU A 55 -4.39 4.35 -10.95
CA GLU A 55 -4.80 4.38 -12.36
C GLU A 55 -6.16 3.69 -12.60
N MET A 56 -6.47 2.62 -11.86
CA MET A 56 -7.78 1.98 -11.90
C MET A 56 -8.86 2.88 -11.30
N ALA A 57 -8.60 3.49 -10.15
CA ALA A 57 -9.55 4.35 -9.44
C ALA A 57 -9.94 5.60 -10.25
N LYS A 58 -9.05 6.12 -11.11
CA LYS A 58 -9.38 7.22 -12.05
C LYS A 58 -10.52 6.86 -13.01
N LYS A 59 -10.75 5.57 -13.29
CA LYS A 59 -11.83 5.09 -14.16
C LYS A 59 -13.14 4.83 -13.40
N CYS A 60 -13.08 4.86 -12.07
CA CYS A 60 -14.22 4.66 -11.17
C CYS A 60 -14.88 5.99 -10.75
N LEU A 61 -14.27 7.12 -11.11
CA LEU A 61 -14.72 8.49 -10.86
C LEU A 61 -15.23 9.12 -12.16
#